data_AF-A0A2S5KJW5-F1
#
_entry.id   AF-A0A2S5KJW5-F1
#
_cell.length_a   1.000
_cell.length_b   1.000
_cell.length_c   1.000
_cell.angle_alpha   90.00
_cell.angle_beta   90.00
_cell.angle_gamma   90.00
#
_symmetry.space_group_name_H-M   'P 1'
#
loop_
_entity.id
_entity.type
_entity.pdbx_description
1 polymer ?
#
loop_
_entity_poly.entity_id
_entity_poly.type
_entity_poly.pdbx_seq_one_letter_code
_entity_poly.pdbx_strand_id
1 'polypeptide(L)'
;RVTATDGSDASVSSSFSLTVSNVNDAPTAGVISAQSATEDSSFSFTVPAGTFSDVDTGDSLTLSATLADGSALPSWLSFNAAT
;
A
#
# COMPACT_ATOMS: atom_id res chain seq x y z
N ARG A 1 -17.47 24.41 -10.02
CA ARG A 1 -17.97 25.65 -10.68
C ARG A 1 -17.27 25.79 -12.01
N VAL A 2 -18.02 25.98 -13.09
CA VAL A 2 -17.49 26.28 -14.42
C VAL A 2 -17.94 27.69 -14.79
N THR A 3 -17.06 28.46 -15.40
CA THR A 3 -17.35 29.79 -15.94
C THR A 3 -17.03 29.76 -17.43
N ALA A 4 -17.99 30.16 -18.26
CA ALA A 4 -17.81 30.34 -19.69
C ALA A 4 -17.89 31.83 -20.02
N THR A 5 -16.97 32.32 -20.84
CA THR A 5 -16.89 33.71 -21.31
C THR A 5 -16.95 33.71 -22.83
N ASP A 6 -17.79 34.56 -23.43
CA ASP A 6 -17.87 34.71 -24.88
C ASP A 6 -16.86 35.76 -25.41
N GLY A 7 -16.81 35.93 -26.73
CA GLY A 7 -15.90 36.90 -27.38
C GLY A 7 -16.27 38.38 -27.16
N SER A 8 -17.37 38.66 -26.46
CA SER A 8 -17.80 40.00 -26.05
C SER A 8 -17.52 40.26 -24.56
N ASP A 9 -16.71 39.42 -23.92
CA ASP A 9 -16.37 39.42 -22.50
C ASP A 9 -17.55 39.16 -21.54
N ALA A 10 -18.72 38.74 -22.06
CA ALA A 10 -19.85 38.34 -21.24
C ALA A 10 -19.60 36.95 -20.65
N SER A 11 -19.88 36.77 -19.36
CA SER A 11 -19.61 35.50 -18.66
C SER A 11 -20.83 34.94 -17.94
N VAL A 12 -20.98 33.61 -17.97
CA VAL A 12 -21.97 32.84 -17.20
C VAL A 12 -21.24 31.78 -16.39
N SER A 13 -21.69 31.56 -15.15
CA SER A 13 -21.19 30.50 -14.29
C SER A 13 -22.26 29.48 -13.95
N SER A 14 -21.86 28.22 -13.85
CA SER A 14 -22.70 27.13 -13.35
C SER A 14 -21.95 26.32 -12.28
N SER A 15 -22.69 25.83 -11.29
CA SER A 15 -22.17 24.97 -10.24
C SER A 15 -22.74 23.56 -10.40
N PHE A 16 -21.92 22.57 -10.10
CA PHE A 16 -22.31 21.18 -10.05
C PHE A 16 -21.65 20.53 -8.84
N SER A 17 -22.27 19.47 -8.35
CA SER A 17 -21.73 18.61 -7.31
C SER A 17 -21.03 17.42 -7.97
N LEU A 18 -19.84 17.09 -7.52
CA LEU A 18 -19.13 15.87 -7.88
C LEU A 18 -19.01 15.01 -6.63
N THR A 19 -19.57 13.81 -6.68
CA THR A 19 -19.36 12.80 -5.64
C THR A 19 -18.35 11.80 -6.17
N VAL A 20 -17.23 11.64 -5.46
CA VAL A 20 -16.28 10.55 -5.70
C VAL A 20 -16.55 9.49 -4.64
N SER A 21 -17.08 8.35 -5.06
CA SER A 21 -17.23 7.19 -4.17
C SER A 21 -15.90 6.45 -4.14
N ASN A 22 -15.24 6.45 -2.99
CA ASN A 22 -14.13 5.53 -2.74
C ASN A 22 -14.70 4.11 -2.61
N VAL A 23 -14.08 3.17 -3.33
CA VAL A 23 -14.37 1.74 -3.27
C VAL A 23 -13.19 1.08 -2.60
N ASN A 24 -13.42 0.02 -1.85
CA ASN A 24 -12.34 -0.71 -1.19
C ASN A 24 -11.36 -1.25 -2.24
N ASP A 25 -10.12 -0.80 -2.17
CA ASP A 25 -8.97 -1.27 -2.91
C ASP A 25 -8.25 -2.38 -2.12
N ALA A 26 -7.49 -3.24 -2.81
CA ALA A 26 -6.69 -4.26 -2.14
C ALA A 26 -5.33 -3.68 -1.73
N PRO A 27 -4.72 -4.17 -0.64
CA PRO A 27 -3.36 -3.80 -0.27
C PRO A 27 -2.37 -4.07 -1.38
N THR A 28 -1.37 -3.20 -1.49
CA THR A 28 -0.27 -3.32 -2.44
C THR A 28 1.03 -3.66 -1.73
N ALA A 29 1.91 -4.39 -2.41
CA ALA A 29 3.22 -4.80 -1.90
C ALA A 29 4.33 -4.39 -2.87
N GLY A 30 5.43 -3.86 -2.33
CA GLY A 30 6.69 -3.66 -3.00
C GLY A 30 7.51 -4.94 -3.08
N VAL A 31 8.67 -4.84 -3.71
CA VAL A 31 9.59 -5.97 -3.89
C VAL A 31 10.54 -6.07 -2.69
N ILE A 32 10.64 -7.27 -2.13
CA ILE A 32 11.70 -7.62 -1.17
C ILE A 32 12.76 -8.43 -1.94
N SER A 33 13.97 -7.89 -2.06
CA SER A 33 15.08 -8.59 -2.72
C SER A 33 15.46 -9.87 -1.97
N ALA A 34 16.01 -10.85 -2.70
CA ALA A 34 16.51 -12.07 -2.10
C ALA A 34 17.56 -11.76 -1.00
N GLN A 35 17.41 -12.42 0.14
CA GLN A 35 18.34 -12.32 1.26
C GLN A 35 19.23 -13.57 1.29
N SER A 36 20.38 -13.46 1.94
CA SER A 36 21.26 -14.59 2.22
C SER A 36 21.52 -14.66 3.72
N ALA A 37 21.52 -15.87 4.26
CA ALA A 37 21.89 -16.15 5.64
C ALA A 37 23.11 -17.07 5.64
N THR A 38 24.04 -16.83 6.55
CA THR A 38 25.17 -17.74 6.79
C THR A 38 24.73 -18.78 7.80
N GLU A 39 25.07 -20.05 7.54
CA GLU A 39 24.86 -21.13 8.49
C GLU A 39 25.51 -20.80 9.85
N ASP A 40 24.90 -21.31 10.92
CA ASP A 40 25.34 -21.13 12.31
C ASP A 40 25.49 -19.67 12.78
N SER A 41 24.92 -18.72 12.03
CA SER A 41 24.96 -17.30 12.33
C SER A 41 23.55 -16.74 12.50
N SER A 42 23.38 -15.77 13.40
CA SER A 42 22.09 -15.10 13.55
C SER A 42 21.75 -14.32 12.28
N PHE A 43 20.52 -14.52 11.80
CA PHE A 43 19.95 -13.76 10.70
C PHE A 43 18.93 -12.76 11.22
N SER A 44 19.02 -11.51 10.78
CA SER A 44 18.03 -10.48 11.04
C SER A 44 17.86 -9.62 9.80
N PHE A 45 16.61 -9.36 9.45
CA PHE A 45 16.23 -8.51 8.33
C PHE A 45 14.98 -7.73 8.71
N THR A 46 15.07 -6.41 8.66
CA THR A 46 13.92 -5.52 8.82
C THR A 46 13.31 -5.24 7.46
N VAL A 47 12.03 -5.57 7.28
CA VAL A 47 11.30 -5.22 6.08
C VAL A 47 11.23 -3.69 5.98
N PRO A 48 11.67 -3.06 4.87
CA PRO A 48 11.64 -1.61 4.76
C PRO A 48 10.23 -1.04 4.97
N ALA A 49 10.13 0.06 5.71
CA ALA A 49 8.87 0.78 5.88
C ALA A 49 8.31 1.20 4.50
N GLY A 50 6.99 1.08 4.33
CA GLY A 50 6.32 1.35 3.06
C GLY A 50 6.42 0.22 2.03
N THR A 51 6.97 -0.95 2.39
CA THR A 51 6.88 -2.15 1.54
C THR A 51 5.44 -2.57 1.32
N PHE A 52 4.56 -2.37 2.30
CA PHE A 52 3.13 -2.63 2.17
C PHE A 52 2.35 -1.35 2.39
N SER A 53 1.35 -1.10 1.56
CA SER A 53 0.49 0.08 1.67
C SER A 53 -0.92 -0.20 1.19
N ASP A 54 -1.88 0.45 1.83
CA ASP A 54 -3.25 0.56 1.37
C ASP A 54 -3.57 2.03 1.07
N VAL A 55 -4.35 2.29 0.02
CA VAL A 55 -4.76 3.64 -0.39
C VAL A 55 -6.01 4.10 0.38
N ASP A 56 -6.76 3.16 0.93
CA ASP A 56 -7.98 3.45 1.67
C ASP A 56 -7.65 4.02 3.05
N THR A 57 -8.13 5.23 3.28
CA THR A 57 -7.83 5.98 4.50
C THR A 57 -8.59 5.40 5.69
N GLY A 58 -7.87 4.98 6.71
CA GLY A 58 -8.44 4.41 7.94
C GLY A 58 -8.29 2.89 8.04
N ASP A 59 -7.88 2.25 6.95
CA ASP A 59 -7.59 0.82 6.94
C ASP A 59 -6.27 0.51 7.66
N SER A 60 -6.18 -0.71 8.19
CA SER A 60 -5.02 -1.21 8.92
C SER A 60 -4.54 -2.51 8.28
N LEU A 61 -3.23 -2.60 8.05
CA LEU A 61 -2.61 -3.78 7.48
C LEU A 61 -2.32 -4.82 8.56
N THR A 62 -2.67 -6.08 8.28
CA THR A 62 -2.21 -7.23 9.07
C THR A 62 -1.19 -7.99 8.24
N LEU A 63 0.03 -8.16 8.78
CA LEU A 63 1.13 -8.82 8.08
C LEU A 63 1.37 -10.22 8.64
N SER A 64 1.66 -11.15 7.74
CA SER A 64 2.09 -12.52 8.08
C SER A 64 3.13 -13.00 7.06
N ALA A 65 3.90 -14.02 7.41
CA ALA A 65 4.93 -14.58 6.55
C ALA A 65 4.83 -16.11 6.52
N THR A 66 4.95 -16.67 5.32
CA THR A 66 4.93 -18.10 5.02
C THR A 66 5.95 -18.39 3.92
N LEU A 67 6.25 -19.67 3.69
CA LEU A 67 6.98 -20.07 2.49
C LEU A 67 6.10 -19.87 1.24
N ALA A 68 6.74 -19.82 0.06
CA ALA A 68 6.04 -19.53 -1.20
C ALA A 68 4.96 -20.55 -1.57
N ASP A 69 5.02 -21.76 -1.02
CA ASP A 69 4.02 -22.82 -1.18
C ASP A 69 2.89 -22.76 -0.13
N GLY A 70 2.92 -21.75 0.76
CA GLY A 70 1.96 -21.57 1.85
C GLY A 70 2.28 -22.37 3.11
N SER A 71 3.38 -23.14 3.14
CA SER A 71 3.81 -23.83 4.35
C SER A 71 4.40 -22.86 5.38
N ALA A 72 4.45 -23.30 6.63
CA ALA A 72 5.00 -22.49 7.72
C ALA A 72 6.47 -22.15 7.49
N LEU A 73 6.93 -21.04 8.07
CA LEU A 73 8.35 -20.71 8.07
C LEU A 73 9.18 -21.84 8.70
N PRO A 74 10.41 -22.07 8.23
CA PRO A 74 11.34 -22.97 8.90
C PRO A 74 11.50 -22.60 10.38
N SER A 75 11.72 -23.58 11.25
CA SER A 75 11.77 -23.34 12.71
C SER A 75 12.86 -22.38 13.17
N TRP A 76 13.86 -22.11 12.34
CA TRP A 76 14.93 -21.14 12.63
C TRP A 76 14.56 -19.70 12.27
N LEU A 77 13.43 -19.46 11.59
CA LEU A 77 13.00 -18.14 11.12
C LEU A 77 11.63 -17.78 11.71
N SER A 78 11.55 -16.62 12.36
CA SER A 78 10.31 -16.05 12.88
C SER A 78 10.04 -14.69 12.27
N PHE A 79 8.77 -14.35 12.06
CA PHE A 79 8.34 -13.03 11.62
C PHE A 79 7.65 -12.27 12.75
N ASN A 80 8.02 -11.00 12.94
CA ASN A 80 7.35 -10.07 13.84
C ASN A 80 6.67 -8.99 13.01
N ALA A 81 5.35 -8.89 13.07
CA ALA A 81 4.59 -7.91 12.29
C ALA A 81 4.73 -6.46 12.80
N ALA A 82 5.26 -6.26 14.00
CA ALA A 82 5.35 -4.95 14.64
C ALA A 82 6.67 -4.20 14.40
N THR A 83 7.70 -4.87 13.87
CA THR A 83 9.08 -4.37 13.74
C THR A 83 9.76 -4.99 12.53
#